data_AF-A0A2E9NPW0-F1
#
_entry.id   AF-A0A2E9NPW0-F1
#
_cell.length_a   1.000
_cell.length_b   1.000
_cell.length_c   1.000
_cell.angle_alpha   90.00
_cell.angle_beta   90.00
_cell.angle_gamma   90.00
#
_symmetry.space_group_name_H-M   'P 1'
#
loop_
_entity.id
_entity.type
_entity.pdbx_description
1 polymer ?
#
loop_
_entity_poly.entity_id
_entity_poly.type
_entity_poly.pdbx_seq_one_letter_code
_entity_poly.pdbx_strand_id
1 'polypeptide(L)'
;MAIDPEKCTGCNLCVNVCPADVFVPNPEAGRVPLVLFVDECWYCGPCVDECPHEGAIRLNYPVMWRVPWKRKETGRHYWLGMKNPPPPNDTPPA
;
A
#
# COMPACT_ATOMS: atom_id res chain seq x y z
N MET A 1 2.03 -7.33 1.38
CA MET A 1 0.68 -6.81 1.05
C MET A 1 -0.34 -7.52 1.92
N ALA A 2 -1.51 -6.92 2.16
CA ALA A 2 -2.63 -7.60 2.81
C ALA A 2 -3.97 -7.06 2.29
N ILE A 3 -4.97 -7.94 2.21
CA ILE A 3 -6.35 -7.62 1.83
C ILE A 3 -7.22 -7.90 3.06
N ASP A 4 -8.13 -6.97 3.37
CA ASP A 4 -9.14 -7.12 4.41
C ASP A 4 -10.41 -7.78 3.80
N PRO A 5 -10.73 -9.03 4.16
CA PRO A 5 -11.85 -9.75 3.59
C PRO A 5 -13.22 -9.18 4.00
N GLU A 6 -13.30 -8.38 5.07
CA GLU A 6 -14.57 -7.78 5.50
C GLU A 6 -14.95 -6.56 4.66
N LYS A 7 -13.94 -5.89 4.08
CA LYS A 7 -14.11 -4.69 3.26
C LYS A 7 -14.04 -4.97 1.77
N CYS A 8 -13.35 -6.03 1.36
CA CYS A 8 -13.22 -6.41 -0.03
C CYS A 8 -14.52 -7.03 -0.55
N THR A 9 -15.01 -6.55 -1.69
CA THR A 9 -16.23 -7.05 -2.35
C THR A 9 -15.96 -8.06 -3.47
N GLY A 10 -14.69 -8.42 -3.71
CA GLY A 10 -14.32 -9.29 -4.82
C GLY A 10 -14.55 -8.68 -6.21
N CYS A 11 -14.53 -7.35 -6.33
CA CYS A 11 -14.79 -6.64 -7.60
C CYS A 11 -13.70 -6.81 -8.67
N ASN A 12 -12.56 -7.41 -8.32
CA ASN A 12 -11.41 -7.68 -9.19
C ASN A 12 -10.76 -6.44 -9.85
N LEU A 13 -11.04 -5.22 -9.39
CA LEU A 13 -10.36 -4.03 -9.93
C LEU A 13 -8.84 -4.09 -9.73
N CYS A 14 -8.38 -4.56 -8.56
CA CYS A 14 -6.96 -4.79 -8.28
C CYS A 14 -6.29 -5.80 -9.23
N VAL A 15 -7.05 -6.77 -9.78
CA VAL A 15 -6.56 -7.70 -10.80
C VAL A 15 -6.29 -6.95 -12.10
N ASN A 16 -7.20 -6.08 -12.53
CA ASN A 16 -7.10 -5.36 -13.80
C ASN A 16 -6.02 -4.27 -13.81
N VAL A 17 -5.76 -3.64 -12.66
CA VAL A 17 -4.81 -2.51 -12.57
C VAL A 17 -3.40 -2.94 -12.18
N CYS A 18 -3.18 -4.21 -11.85
CA CYS A 18 -1.86 -4.68 -11.44
C CYS A 18 -0.98 -4.93 -12.68
N PRO A 19 0.08 -4.16 -12.91
CA PRO A 19 0.94 -4.34 -14.08
C PRO A 19 1.83 -5.60 -14.01
N ALA A 20 1.93 -6.21 -12.84
CA ALA A 20 2.72 -7.41 -12.59
C ALA A 20 1.86 -8.68 -12.45
N ASP A 21 0.55 -8.59 -12.71
CA ASP A 21 -0.38 -9.73 -12.71
C ASP A 21 -0.31 -10.62 -11.44
N VAL A 22 -0.03 -10.03 -10.27
CA VAL A 22 0.16 -10.79 -9.03
C VAL A 22 -1.15 -11.35 -8.44
N PHE A 23 -2.29 -10.85 -8.93
CA PHE A 23 -3.63 -11.25 -8.48
C PHE A 23 -4.31 -12.11 -9.54
N VAL A 24 -5.13 -13.05 -9.06
CA VAL A 24 -6.03 -13.85 -9.90
C VAL A 24 -7.44 -13.76 -9.32
N PRO A 25 -8.49 -13.65 -10.15
CA PRO A 25 -9.87 -13.68 -9.67
C PRO A 25 -10.15 -14.92 -8.82
N ASN A 26 -10.93 -14.75 -7.76
CA ASN A 26 -11.36 -15.90 -6.97
C ASN A 26 -12.40 -16.73 -7.78
N PRO A 27 -12.31 -18.08 -7.77
CA PRO A 27 -13.35 -18.92 -8.37
C PRO A 27 -14.75 -18.68 -7.78
N GLU A 28 -14.83 -18.32 -6.50
CA GLU A 28 -16.06 -17.90 -5.84
C GLU A 28 -16.28 -16.39 -6.01
N ALA A 29 -17.36 -16.01 -6.68
CA ALA A 29 -17.73 -14.61 -6.86
C ALA A 29 -17.93 -13.90 -5.50
N GLY A 30 -17.43 -12.67 -5.40
CA GLY A 30 -17.54 -11.86 -4.19
C GLY A 30 -16.48 -12.15 -3.12
N ARG A 31 -15.62 -13.15 -3.31
CA ARG A 31 -14.48 -13.42 -2.43
C ARG A 31 -13.25 -12.57 -2.80
N VAL A 32 -12.32 -12.46 -1.85
CA VAL A 32 -11.03 -11.80 -2.07
C VAL A 32 -10.27 -12.48 -3.22
N PRO A 33 -9.64 -11.72 -4.13
CA PRO A 33 -8.78 -12.27 -5.17
C PRO A 33 -7.62 -13.09 -4.57
N LEU A 34 -7.19 -14.11 -5.30
CA LEU A 34 -6.03 -14.92 -4.93
C LEU A 34 -4.75 -14.15 -5.25
N VAL A 35 -3.77 -14.20 -4.34
CA VAL A 35 -2.44 -13.61 -4.53
C VAL A 35 -1.46 -14.75 -4.78
N LEU A 36 -1.02 -14.94 -6.04
CA LEU A 36 -0.17 -16.08 -6.41
C LEU A 36 1.31 -15.70 -6.54
N PHE A 37 1.61 -14.52 -7.11
CA PHE A 37 2.97 -14.09 -7.42
C PHE A 37 3.39 -12.92 -6.52
N VAL A 38 3.36 -13.13 -5.20
CA VAL A 38 3.65 -12.06 -4.23
C VAL A 38 5.07 -11.50 -4.35
N ASP A 39 6.03 -12.34 -4.74
CA ASP A 39 7.44 -11.97 -4.89
C ASP A 39 7.69 -11.10 -6.14
N GLU A 40 6.74 -11.09 -7.09
CA GLU A 40 6.78 -10.23 -8.28
C GLU A 40 6.11 -8.87 -8.05
N CYS A 41 5.62 -8.60 -6.84
CA CYS A 41 5.00 -7.33 -6.50
C CYS A 41 6.03 -6.19 -6.44
N TRP A 42 5.85 -5.16 -7.27
CA TRP A 42 6.74 -3.98 -7.33
C TRP A 42 6.38 -2.88 -6.33
N TYR A 43 5.38 -3.09 -5.48
CA TYR A 43 4.89 -2.07 -4.53
C TYR A 43 4.46 -0.76 -5.22
N CYS A 44 3.95 -0.83 -6.45
CA CYS A 44 3.64 0.34 -7.27
C CYS A 44 2.42 1.15 -6.83
N GLY A 45 1.50 0.58 -6.03
CA GLY A 45 0.36 1.32 -5.46
C GLY A 45 -1.00 1.27 -6.18
N PRO A 46 -1.16 0.97 -7.49
CA PRO A 46 -2.44 1.18 -8.18
C PRO A 46 -3.56 0.30 -7.62
N CYS A 47 -3.23 -0.89 -7.12
CA CYS A 47 -4.22 -1.76 -6.48
C CYS A 47 -4.82 -1.14 -5.20
N VAL A 48 -4.09 -0.27 -4.50
CA VAL A 48 -4.56 0.48 -3.33
C VAL A 48 -5.26 1.75 -3.76
N ASP A 49 -4.66 2.51 -4.67
CA ASP A 49 -5.15 3.82 -5.08
C ASP A 49 -6.50 3.74 -5.81
N GLU A 50 -6.67 2.71 -6.66
CA GLU A 50 -7.91 2.51 -7.42
C GLU A 50 -8.98 1.77 -6.61
N CYS A 51 -8.66 1.23 -5.43
CA CYS A 51 -9.64 0.46 -4.67
C CYS A 51 -10.76 1.37 -4.15
N PRO A 52 -12.04 1.14 -4.54
CA PRO A 52 -13.15 1.99 -4.08
C PRO A 52 -13.51 1.73 -2.60
N HIS A 53 -12.93 0.69 -1.99
CA HIS A 53 -13.19 0.31 -0.60
C HIS A 53 -11.99 0.66 0.26
N GLU A 54 -12.07 1.80 0.95
CA GLU A 54 -10.96 2.33 1.74
C GLU A 54 -10.44 1.32 2.78
N GLY A 55 -9.15 1.04 2.71
CA GLY A 55 -8.48 0.10 3.61
C GLY A 55 -8.79 -1.37 3.33
N ALA A 56 -9.52 -1.72 2.25
CA ALA A 56 -9.70 -3.11 1.83
C ALA A 56 -8.40 -3.76 1.37
N ILE A 57 -7.41 -2.97 0.94
CA ILE A 57 -6.09 -3.44 0.53
C ILE A 57 -5.03 -2.47 1.04
N ARG A 58 -3.90 -3.04 1.46
CA ARG A 58 -2.74 -2.30 1.96
C ARG A 58 -1.45 -2.91 1.45
N LEU A 59 -0.56 -2.06 0.96
CA LEU A 59 0.82 -2.44 0.67
C LEU A 59 1.65 -2.40 1.95
N ASN A 60 2.55 -3.38 2.09
CA ASN A 60 3.57 -3.36 3.13
C ASN A 60 4.88 -2.98 2.46
N TYR A 61 5.17 -1.68 2.39
CA TYR A 61 6.40 -1.20 1.80
C TYR A 61 7.62 -1.74 2.55
N PRO A 62 8.67 -2.19 1.82
CA PRO A 62 9.91 -2.63 2.44
C PRO A 62 10.51 -1.48 3.26
N VAL A 63 11.20 -1.82 4.35
CA VAL A 63 11.70 -0.84 5.33
C VAL A 63 12.53 0.26 4.67
N MET A 64 13.33 -0.09 3.66
CA MET A 64 14.17 0.84 2.91
C MET A 64 13.39 1.86 2.06
N TRP A 65 12.13 1.60 1.73
CA TRP A 65 11.26 2.51 0.95
C TRP A 65 10.30 3.31 1.83
N ARG A 66 10.22 3.00 3.12
CA ARG A 66 9.46 3.81 4.06
C ARG A 66 10.19 5.13 4.20
N VAL A 67 9.64 6.21 3.64
CA VAL A 67 10.27 7.53 3.64
C VAL A 67 10.46 8.02 5.08
N PRO A 68 11.70 8.15 5.58
CA PRO A 68 11.93 8.89 6.79
C PRO A 68 11.99 10.39 6.46
N TRP A 69 11.57 11.24 7.39
CA TRP A 69 12.02 12.63 7.39
C TRP A 69 12.96 12.86 8.56
N LYS A 70 13.99 13.68 8.32
CA LYS A 70 15.01 14.04 9.30
C LYS A 70 14.77 15.46 9.77
N ARG A 71 14.69 15.67 11.08
CA ARG A 71 14.75 17.01 11.68
C ARG A 71 16.16 17.57 11.48
N LYS A 72 16.29 18.75 10.87
CA LYS A 72 17.59 19.39 10.64
C LYS A 72 18.29 19.73 11.95
N GLU A 73 17.53 20.17 12.96
CA GLU A 73 18.07 20.69 14.22
C GLU A 73 18.57 19.56 15.14
N THR A 74 17.85 18.44 15.17
CA THR A 74 18.13 17.34 16.11
C THR A 74 18.78 16.13 15.46
N GLY A 75 18.82 16.08 14.12
CA GLY A 75 19.28 14.91 13.37
C GLY A 75 18.40 13.66 13.50
N ARG A 76 17.29 13.72 14.25
CA ARG A 76 16.38 12.59 14.49
C ARG A 76 15.60 12.26 13.23
N HIS A 77 15.51 10.96 12.94
CA HIS A 77 14.67 10.40 11.88
C HIS A 77 13.30 10.04 12.45
N TYR A 78 12.26 10.34 11.69
CA TYR A 78 10.89 9.99 11.98
C TYR A 78 10.31 9.27 10.75
N TRP A 79 9.41 8.33 10.99
CA TRP A 79 8.86 7.47 9.95
C TRP A 79 7.35 7.63 9.88
N LEU A 80 6.81 7.52 8.67
CA LEU A 80 5.37 7.53 8.46
C LEU A 80 4.76 6.32 9.20
N GLY A 81 3.77 6.57 10.07
CA GLY A 81 3.15 5.55 10.91
C GLY A 81 3.75 5.37 12.32
N MET A 82 4.75 6.17 12.70
CA MET A 82 5.13 6.29 14.12
C MET A 82 3.97 6.82 14.97
N LYS A 83 3.98 6.55 16.28
CA LYS A 83 3.02 7.14 17.22
C LYS A 83 3.42 8.59 17.52
N ASN A 84 2.53 9.53 17.18
CA ASN A 84 2.69 10.97 17.42
C ASN A 84 4.03 11.60 16.94
N PRO A 85 4.46 11.38 15.69
CA PRO A 85 5.65 12.03 15.19
C PRO A 85 5.32 13.51 14.87
N PRO A 86 6.28 14.44 15.06
CA PRO A 86 6.08 15.83 14.68
C PRO A 86 5.88 15.94 13.17
N PRO A 87 5.01 16.83 12.65
CA PRO A 87 4.72 16.90 11.23
C PRO A 87 6.01 17.10 10.39
N PRO A 88 6.09 16.50 9.19
CA PRO A 88 7.19 16.73 8.27
C PRO A 88 7.24 18.21 7.85
N ASN A 89 8.43 18.68 7.45
CA ASN A 89 8.55 20.03 6.91
C ASN A 89 8.00 20.04 5.47
N ASP A 90 6.95 20.83 5.27
CA ASP A 90 6.25 21.05 4.00
C ASP A 90 6.77 22.27 3.22
N THR A 91 7.77 22.98 3.76
CA THR A 91 8.42 24.09 3.05
C THR A 91 8.97 23.58 1.70
N PRO A 92 8.57 24.17 0.57
CA PRO A 92 9.08 23.79 -0.73
C PRO A 92 10.62 23.91 -0.80
N PRO A 93 11.32 23.03 -1.53
CA PRO A 93 12.72 23.24 -1.85
C PRO A 93 12.88 24.55 -2.64
N ALA A 94 13.89 25.35 -2.26
CA ALA A 94 14.26 26.61 -2.91
C ALA A 94 14.87 26.38 -4.30
#